data_AF-A0A2M7L2P3-F1
#
_entry.id   AF-A0A2M7L2P3-F1
#
_cell.length_a   1.000
_cell.length_b   1.000
_cell.length_c   1.000
_cell.angle_alpha   90.00
_cell.angle_beta   90.00
_cell.angle_gamma   90.00
#
_symmetry.space_group_name_H-M   'P 1'
#
loop_
_entity.id
_entity.type
_entity.pdbx_description
1 polymer ?
#
loop_
_entity_poly.entity_id
_entity_poly.type
_entity_poly.pdbx_seq_one_letter_code
_entity_poly.pdbx_strand_id
1 'polypeptide(L)' 'MTDKKAQPSSFPDRWLSVDEIGDYLGIKRDTVYKWISEKGMPAHKIGRLWKFKKDEVDTWVRDGKARDFKEGENQ' A
#
# COMPACT_ATOMS: atom_id res chain seq x y z
N MET A 1 8.51 -11.90 -26.95
CA MET A 1 9.71 -11.25 -26.37
C MET A 1 9.35 -9.80 -26.11
N THR A 2 9.04 -9.37 -24.89
CA THR A 2 9.68 -9.64 -23.60
C THR A 2 8.64 -9.76 -22.50
N ASP A 3 8.48 -10.98 -21.98
CA ASP A 3 7.80 -11.23 -20.71
C ASP A 3 8.69 -10.64 -19.62
N LYS A 4 8.37 -9.44 -19.12
CA LYS A 4 9.03 -8.87 -17.95
C LYS A 4 8.58 -9.68 -16.74
N LYS A 5 9.19 -10.86 -16.53
CA LYS A 5 9.16 -11.54 -15.24
C LYS A 5 9.77 -10.58 -14.22
N ALA A 6 8.89 -9.95 -13.45
CA ALA A 6 9.24 -9.27 -12.23
C ALA A 6 9.95 -10.29 -11.33
N GLN A 7 11.26 -10.16 -11.22
CA GLN A 7 12.06 -10.91 -10.26
C GLN A 7 11.59 -10.46 -8.87
N PRO A 8 11.23 -11.37 -7.94
CA PRO A 8 10.96 -10.99 -6.55
C PRO A 8 12.29 -10.53 -5.95
N SER A 9 12.52 -9.22 -5.99
CA SER A 9 13.65 -8.59 -5.32
C SER A 9 13.44 -8.74 -3.82
N SER A 10 14.08 -9.76 -3.25
CA SER A 10 14.19 -10.01 -1.82
C SER A 10 15.03 -8.92 -1.14
N PHE A 11 14.54 -7.68 -1.14
CA PHE A 11 15.12 -6.58 -0.38
C PHE A 11 14.02 -5.90 0.46
N PRO A 12 13.90 -6.27 1.75
CA PRO A 12 12.91 -5.68 2.66
C PRO A 12 13.12 -4.18 2.92
N ASP A 13 14.26 -3.61 2.49
CA ASP A 13 14.63 -2.21 2.75
C ASP A 13 14.33 -1.21 1.63
N ARG A 14 13.81 -1.65 0.47
CA ARG A 14 13.51 -0.71 -0.62
C ARG A 14 12.16 -0.04 -0.43
N TRP A 15 12.13 1.27 -0.65
CA TRP A 15 10.91 2.08 -0.58
C TRP A 15 10.04 1.86 -1.81
N LEU A 16 8.78 1.46 -1.59
CA LEU A 16 7.81 1.15 -2.63
C LEU A 16 7.17 2.42 -3.18
N SER A 17 6.81 2.41 -4.46
CA SER A 17 5.92 3.40 -5.09
C SER A 17 4.44 3.10 -4.81
N VAL A 18 3.55 4.01 -5.22
CA VAL A 18 2.10 3.82 -5.13
C VAL A 18 1.63 2.58 -5.90
N ASP A 19 2.18 2.36 -7.09
CA ASP A 19 1.96 1.15 -7.88
C ASP A 19 2.36 -0.10 -7.12
N GLU A 20 3.61 -0.14 -6.65
CA GLU A 20 4.16 -1.34 -5.99
C GLU A 20 3.47 -1.66 -4.68
N ILE A 21 3.08 -0.66 -3.88
CA ILE A 21 2.33 -0.91 -2.63
C ILE A 21 0.89 -1.34 -2.92
N GLY A 22 0.28 -0.81 -4.00
CA GLY A 22 -1.03 -1.25 -4.47
C GLY A 22 -1.00 -2.71 -4.90
N ASP A 23 -0.04 -3.09 -5.73
CA ASP A 23 0.19 -4.47 -6.16
C ASP A 23 0.50 -5.39 -4.97
N TYR A 24 1.32 -4.93 -4.03
CA TYR A 24 1.66 -5.69 -2.82
C TYR A 24 0.44 -5.99 -1.94
N LEU A 25 -0.46 -5.02 -1.76
CA LEU A 25 -1.67 -5.16 -0.95
C LEU A 25 -2.86 -5.73 -1.73
N GLY A 26 -2.74 -5.89 -3.05
CA GLY A 26 -3.83 -6.31 -3.92
C GLY A 26 -4.95 -5.27 -4.07
N ILE A 27 -4.62 -3.97 -3.97
CA ILE A 27 -5.58 -2.86 -4.06
C ILE A 27 -5.25 -1.89 -5.20
N LYS A 28 -6.26 -1.16 -5.67
CA LYS A 28 -6.08 -0.13 -6.70
C LYS A 28 -5.31 1.07 -6.14
N ARG A 29 -4.56 1.76 -7.01
CA ARG A 29 -3.86 3.02 -6.66
C ARG A 29 -4.79 4.07 -6.05
N ASP A 30 -6.02 4.16 -6.55
CA ASP A 30 -7.02 5.08 -6.01
C ASP A 30 -7.32 4.82 -4.53
N THR A 31 -7.37 3.54 -4.14
CA THR A 31 -7.53 3.14 -2.74
C THR A 31 -6.32 3.52 -1.91
N VAL A 32 -5.11 3.36 -2.45
CA VAL A 32 -3.88 3.82 -1.78
C VAL A 32 -3.95 5.32 -1.52
N TYR A 33 -4.29 6.14 -2.51
CA TYR A 33 -4.44 7.59 -2.33
C TYR A 33 -5.51 7.95 -1.31
N LYS A 34 -6.67 7.28 -1.34
CA LYS A 34 -7.72 7.44 -0.32
C LYS A 34 -7.22 7.13 1.07
N TRP A 35 -6.45 6.05 1.24
CA TRP A 35 -5.92 5.69 2.56
C TRP A 35 -4.87 6.69 3.07
N ILE A 36 -4.07 7.29 2.18
CA ILE A 36 -3.17 8.38 2.56
C ILE A 36 -3.97 9.60 3.05
N SER A 37 -5.00 10.02 2.30
CA SER A 37 -5.75 11.24 2.62
C SER A 37 -6.77 11.08 3.74
N GLU A 38 -7.44 9.94 3.83
CA GLU A 38 -8.60 9.72 4.70
C GLU A 38 -8.26 8.87 5.93
N LYS A 39 -7.31 7.93 5.81
CA LYS A 39 -7.00 6.95 6.88
C LYS A 39 -5.60 7.11 7.49
N GLY A 40 -4.82 8.08 7.01
CA GLY A 40 -3.47 8.33 7.52
C GLY A 40 -2.51 7.16 7.30
N MET A 41 -2.61 6.48 6.15
CA MET A 41 -1.65 5.44 5.78
C MET A 41 -0.21 5.97 5.80
N PRO A 42 0.76 5.26 6.40
CA PRO A 42 2.16 5.66 6.42
C PRO A 42 2.71 5.82 5.00
N ALA A 43 2.97 7.07 4.62
CA ALA A 43 3.46 7.44 3.32
C ALA A 43 4.41 8.62 3.47
N HIS A 44 5.53 8.60 2.75
CA HIS A 44 6.54 9.64 2.83
C HIS A 44 6.70 10.31 1.48
N LYS A 45 6.69 11.64 1.47
CA LYS A 45 6.81 12.42 0.25
C LYS A 45 8.28 12.72 -0.03
N ILE A 46 8.84 12.07 -1.04
CA ILE A 46 10.22 12.28 -1.49
C ILE A 46 10.15 13.00 -2.84
N GLY A 47 10.39 14.31 -2.81
CA GLY A 47 10.17 15.19 -3.95
C GLY A 47 8.70 15.22 -4.37
N ARG A 48 8.40 14.74 -5.58
CA ARG A 48 7.03 14.66 -6.12
C ARG A 48 6.38 13.27 -5.96
N LEU A 49 7.13 12.29 -5.44
CA LEU A 49 6.68 10.92 -5.36
C LEU A 49 6.33 10.52 -3.92
N TRP A 50 5.26 9.76 -3.78
CA TRP A 50 4.96 9.05 -2.54
C TRP A 50 5.76 7.76 -2.49
N LYS A 51 6.35 7.51 -1.31
CA LYS A 51 7.18 6.35 -1.03
C LYS A 51 6.73 5.68 0.27
N PHE A 52 6.72 4.35 0.25
CA PHE A 52 6.18 3.54 1.34
C PHE A 52 7.22 2.57 1.85
N LYS A 53 7.38 2.49 3.17
CA LYS A 53 8.06 1.38 3.81
C LYS A 53 7.07 0.25 4.04
N LYS A 54 7.41 -0.94 3.56
CA LYS A 54 6.56 -2.11 3.66
C LYS A 54 6.18 -2.42 5.12
N ASP A 55 7.16 -2.42 6.02
CA ASP A 55 6.97 -2.76 7.44
C ASP A 55 6.00 -1.80 8.17
N GLU A 56 6.10 -0.50 7.89
CA GLU A 56 5.19 0.52 8.44
C GLU A 56 3.76 0.31 7.95
N VAL A 57 3.60 0.04 6.65
CA VAL A 57 2.30 -0.23 6.05
C VAL A 57 1.71 -1.54 6.58
N ASP A 58 2.50 -2.61 6.66
CA ASP A 58 2.06 -3.90 7.21
C ASP A 58 1.59 -3.76 8.66
N THR A 59 2.35 -3.02 9.48
CA THR A 59 1.97 -2.73 10.87
C THR A 59 0.67 -1.93 10.94
N TRP A 60 0.54 -0.88 10.12
CA TRP A 60 -0.69 -0.07 10.06
C TRP A 60 -1.91 -0.87 9.59
N VAL A 61 -1.74 -1.80 8.62
CA VAL A 61 -2.81 -2.71 8.18
C VAL A 61 -3.20 -3.68 9.31
N ARG A 62 -2.21 -4.26 10.01
CA ARG A 62 -2.43 -5.19 11.14
C ARG A 62 -3.15 -4.54 12.31
N ASP A 63 -2.91 -3.25 12.56
CA ASP A 63 -3.64 -2.44 13.54
C ASP A 63 -5.12 -2.24 13.18
N GLY A 64 -5.58 -2.74 12.01
CA GLY A 64 -6.96 -2.63 11.56
C GLY A 64 -7.32 -1.27 10.98
N LYS A 65 -6.36 -0.36 10.83
CA LYS A 65 -6.56 1.02 10.31
C LYS A 65 -6.88 1.04 8.82
N ALA A 66 -6.63 -0.07 8.12
CA ALA A 66 -7.03 -0.28 6.73
C ALA A 66 -8.52 -0.65 6.56
N ARG A 67 -9.23 -1.03 7.63
CA ARG A 67 -10.63 -1.47 7.55
C ARG A 67 -11.52 -0.31 7.09
N ASP A 68 -12.36 -0.57 6.11
CA ASP A 68 -13.59 0.19 5.93
C ASP A 68 -14.62 -0.51 6.82
N PHE A 69 -15.00 0.10 7.94
CA PHE A 69 -16.17 -0.37 8.68
C PHE A 69 -17.41 -0.10 7.81
N LYS A 70 -17.72 -1.03 6.93
CA LYS A 70 -19.10 -1.41 6.65
C LYS A 70 -19.36 -2.72 7.37
N GLU A 71 -19.37 -2.67 8.69
CA GLU A 71 -20.03 -3.69 9.49
C GLU A 71 -21.53 -3.37 9.43
N GLY A 72 -22.24 -4.13 8.63
CA GLY A 72 -23.64 -3.87 8.30
C GLY A 72 -24.15 -4.78 7.19
N GLU A 73 -23.84 -6.07 7.26
CA GLU A 73 -24.70 -7.08 6.64
C GLU A 73 -25.66 -7.59 7.71
N ASN A 74 -26.90 -7.13 7.60
CA ASN A 74 -28.08 -7.73 8.18
C ASN A 74 -28.34 -9.06 7.46
N GLN A 75 -28.29 -10.19 8.17
CA GLN A 75 -28.95 -11.44 7.78
C GLN A 75 -29.93 -11.82 8.89
#